data_AF-A0AAD3HFN5-F1
#
_entry.id   AF-A0AAD3HFN5-F1
#
_cell.length_a   1.000
_cell.length_b   1.000
_cell.length_c   1.000
_cell.angle_alpha   90.00
_cell.angle_beta   90.00
_cell.angle_gamma   90.00
#
_symmetry.space_group_name_H-M   'P 1'
#
loop_
_entity.id
_entity.type
_entity.pdbx_description
1 polymer ?
#
loop_
_entity_poly.entity_id
_entity_poly.type
_entity_poly.pdbx_seq_one_letter_code
_entity_poly.pdbx_strand_id
1 'polypeptide(L)'
;MLRAATTVARRTALSSRGVAAPRAMAFHASAPRDEEAKETAPAPSKGGLFGTGLSEYFAIPIGMTAAVPLLKLDLYVVNEETQLAAVFVAFCVALWSQGGEAIYNSLDEKAKALLKEHNEAEYKVISALEQKLDFLKANQNMVNDFEAINSIREDSYAKLNAAGVIKPKHDFKVQVERILNMIAQEEANVTEKTKIAIMQEATATVTEAFATDKKLKKAALDAAIAQIKGGAAGTDPVAAEFSRFLKAKAEAASKVDAGAEEAEQRAALLAKMSAVAKSENMMFDIDASGKFIMK
;
A
#
# COMPACT_ATOMS: atom_id res chain seq x y z
N MET A 1 55.82 5.39 -10.34
CA MET A 1 55.72 6.83 -9.98
C MET A 1 54.85 6.91 -8.73
N LEU A 2 55.34 6.71 -7.51
CA LEU A 2 56.21 7.57 -6.70
C LEU A 2 55.71 9.02 -6.64
N ARG A 3 54.91 9.32 -5.60
CA ARG A 3 55.08 10.52 -4.76
C ARG A 3 54.28 10.39 -3.47
N ALA A 4 55.00 10.06 -2.41
CA ALA A 4 54.67 10.38 -1.04
C ALA A 4 54.75 11.89 -0.84
N ALA A 5 53.89 12.44 0.02
CA ALA A 5 54.08 13.74 0.65
C ALA A 5 53.57 13.67 2.10
N THR A 6 54.42 13.08 2.94
CA THR A 6 54.50 13.32 4.38
C THR A 6 54.77 14.80 4.63
N THR A 7 53.98 15.43 5.49
CA THR A 7 54.44 16.66 6.17
C THR A 7 54.07 16.58 7.64
N VAL A 8 55.06 16.10 8.41
CA VAL A 8 55.17 16.21 9.86
C VAL A 8 55.46 17.68 10.19
N ALA A 9 54.58 18.34 10.93
CA ALA A 9 54.88 19.63 11.56
C ALA A 9 55.12 19.39 13.06
N ARG A 10 56.38 19.61 13.47
CA ARG A 10 56.89 19.49 14.84
C ARG A 10 57.33 20.88 15.30
N ARG A 11 57.10 21.18 16.59
CA ARG A 11 57.49 22.38 17.39
C ARG A 11 56.53 23.56 17.21
N THR A 12 56.02 24.18 18.27
CA THR A 12 56.74 24.71 19.45
C THR A 12 55.88 24.70 20.72
N ALA A 13 56.42 24.15 21.81
CA ALA A 13 55.94 24.44 23.16
C ALA A 13 56.48 25.82 23.57
N LEU A 14 55.59 26.81 23.70
CA LEU A 14 55.88 28.07 24.37
C LEU A 14 55.23 28.06 25.75
N SER A 15 56.09 28.02 26.76
CA SER A 15 55.82 28.43 28.13
C SER A 15 55.59 29.94 28.16
N SER A 16 54.46 30.39 28.70
CA SER A 16 54.31 31.77 29.18
C SER A 16 53.35 31.83 30.36
N ARG A 17 53.89 32.33 31.48
CA ARG A 17 53.21 32.73 32.72
C ARG A 17 52.04 33.68 32.46
N GLY A 18 51.07 33.58 33.37
CA GLY A 18 49.83 34.35 33.51
C GLY A 18 49.82 35.79 33.00
N VAL A 19 48.88 36.02 32.07
CA VAL A 19 48.07 37.23 31.98
C VAL A 19 46.64 36.73 31.79
N ALA A 20 45.71 37.15 32.65
CA ALA A 20 44.30 36.79 32.52
C ALA A 20 43.77 37.36 31.21
N ALA A 21 43.48 36.47 30.25
CA ALA A 21 42.87 36.85 28.98
C ALA A 21 41.46 37.41 29.24
N PRO A 22 41.03 38.45 28.51
CA PRO A 22 39.63 38.84 28.49
C PRO A 22 38.81 37.61 28.08
N ARG A 23 37.68 37.37 28.74
CA ARG A 23 36.73 36.32 28.34
C ARG A 23 36.26 36.62 26.91
N ALA A 24 36.94 36.05 25.93
CA ALA A 24 36.43 35.97 24.57
C ALA A 24 35.15 35.11 24.64
N MET A 25 34.01 35.74 24.39
CA MET A 25 32.79 35.01 24.08
C MET A 25 33.08 34.23 22.79
N ALA A 26 33.34 32.94 22.94
CA ALA A 26 33.59 32.06 21.81
C ALA A 26 32.25 31.82 21.11
N PHE A 27 32.03 32.49 19.99
CA PHE A 27 30.93 32.17 19.09
C PHE A 27 31.17 30.76 18.53
N HIS A 28 30.24 29.84 18.82
CA HIS A 28 30.36 28.44 18.45
C HIS A 28 29.96 28.24 16.99
N ALA A 29 30.75 27.47 16.24
CA ALA A 29 30.46 27.07 14.85
C ALA A 29 29.87 25.64 14.75
N SER A 30 29.54 25.01 15.87
CA SER A 30 28.88 23.70 15.90
C SER A 30 28.27 23.39 17.27
N ALA A 31 27.03 22.88 17.23
CA ALA A 31 26.14 22.37 18.29
C ALA A 31 25.92 23.29 19.51
N PRO A 32 24.66 23.57 19.90
CA PRO A 32 24.37 24.32 21.11
C PRO A 32 24.88 23.54 22.31
N ARG A 33 25.68 24.18 23.15
CA ARG A 33 26.08 23.61 24.43
C ARG A 33 24.89 23.74 25.37
N ASP A 34 24.29 22.61 25.74
CA ASP A 34 23.32 22.52 26.83
C ASP A 34 23.83 23.33 28.03
N GLU A 35 22.93 24.10 28.64
CA GLU A 35 23.17 24.87 29.85
C GLU A 35 23.60 23.92 30.99
N GLU A 36 24.88 23.58 31.04
CA GLU A 36 25.54 23.13 32.25
C GLU A 36 25.45 24.29 33.24
N ALA A 37 24.54 24.13 34.20
CA ALA A 37 24.47 24.87 35.45
C ALA A 37 25.88 25.09 36.02
N LYS A 38 26.49 26.23 35.69
CA LYS A 38 27.50 26.85 36.54
C LYS A 38 26.74 27.71 37.52
N GLU A 39 26.53 27.15 38.72
CA GLU A 39 26.54 27.95 39.93
C GLU A 39 27.76 28.88 39.87
N THR A 40 27.54 30.12 39.43
CA THR A 40 28.46 31.20 39.71
C THR A 40 28.29 31.52 41.19
N ALA A 41 29.07 30.82 42.02
CA ALA A 41 29.40 31.30 43.35
C ALA A 41 29.77 32.79 43.26
N PRO A 42 29.29 33.64 44.19
CA PRO A 42 29.63 35.06 44.17
C PRO A 42 31.16 35.16 44.21
N ALA A 43 31.74 35.86 43.23
CA ALA A 43 33.16 36.14 43.22
C ALA A 43 33.51 36.77 44.57
N PRO A 44 34.48 36.23 45.33
CA PRO A 44 34.87 36.83 46.61
C PRO A 44 35.31 38.26 46.31
N SER A 45 34.70 39.22 47.01
CA SER A 45 35.07 40.63 46.95
C SER A 45 36.57 40.73 47.19
N LYS A 46 37.36 40.98 46.13
CA LYS A 46 38.77 41.33 46.28
C LYS A 46 38.83 42.76 46.81
N GLY A 47 38.69 42.88 48.13
CA GLY A 47 38.98 44.10 48.86
C GLY A 47 40.46 44.44 48.77
N GLY A 48 40.76 45.74 48.70
CA GLY A 48 42.12 46.28 48.64
C GLY A 48 42.46 46.97 47.33
N LEU A 49 43.36 47.96 47.39
CA LEU A 49 43.68 48.89 46.31
C LEU A 49 44.06 48.11 45.03
N PHE A 50 43.21 48.23 44.00
CA PHE A 50 43.33 47.56 42.70
C PHE A 50 43.19 46.01 42.70
N GLY A 51 42.45 45.42 43.66
CA GLY A 51 42.15 43.98 43.64
C GLY A 51 43.38 43.08 43.88
N THR A 52 44.42 43.63 44.50
CA THR A 52 45.68 42.95 44.84
C THR A 52 45.71 42.37 46.26
N GLY A 53 44.67 42.63 47.07
CA GLY A 53 44.61 42.17 48.47
C GLY A 53 45.42 43.03 49.47
N LEU A 54 45.97 44.17 49.05
CA LEU A 54 46.59 45.15 49.94
C LEU A 54 45.53 46.07 50.55
N SER A 55 45.46 46.13 51.88
CA SER A 55 44.48 46.96 52.58
C SER A 55 44.66 48.45 52.25
N GLU A 56 43.56 49.20 52.19
CA GLU A 56 43.56 50.65 51.86
C GLU A 56 44.47 51.47 52.78
N TYR A 57 44.72 50.99 54.00
CA TYR A 57 45.64 51.61 54.96
C TYR A 57 47.13 51.46 54.58
N PHE A 58 47.50 50.50 53.74
CA PHE A 58 48.87 50.38 53.19
C PHE A 58 49.09 51.26 51.96
N ALA A 59 48.03 51.66 51.26
CA ALA A 59 48.10 52.55 50.11
C ALA A 59 48.47 53.99 50.51
N ILE A 60 47.97 54.46 51.66
CA ILE A 60 48.14 55.83 52.12
C ILE A 60 49.62 56.16 52.40
N PRO A 61 50.40 55.34 53.14
CA PRO A 61 51.82 55.60 53.36
C PRO A 61 52.67 55.50 52.09
N ILE A 62 52.37 54.55 51.20
CA ILE A 62 53.12 54.34 49.95
C ILE A 62 52.84 55.49 48.95
N GLY A 63 51.59 55.95 48.86
CA GLY A 63 51.23 57.12 48.08
C GLY A 63 51.89 58.39 48.61
N MET A 64 51.93 58.57 49.94
CA MET A 64 52.61 59.72 50.53
C MET A 64 54.13 59.69 50.36
N THR A 65 54.79 58.53 50.51
CA THR A 65 56.25 58.42 50.30
C THR A 65 56.66 58.59 48.85
N ALA A 66 55.79 58.29 47.88
CA ALA A 66 56.01 58.58 46.46
C ALA A 66 55.70 60.03 46.08
N ALA A 67 54.65 60.62 46.67
CA ALA A 67 54.22 61.99 46.36
C ALA A 67 55.18 63.07 46.91
N VAL A 68 55.78 62.84 48.10
CA VAL A 68 56.67 63.83 48.73
C VAL A 68 57.91 64.14 47.86
N PRO A 69 58.66 63.16 47.32
CA PRO A 69 59.77 63.43 46.40
C PRO A 69 59.34 64.06 45.07
N LEU A 70 58.17 63.68 44.53
CA LEU A 70 57.64 64.22 43.28
C LEU A 70 57.38 65.74 43.37
N LEU A 71 56.92 66.20 44.53
CA LEU A 71 56.67 67.62 44.81
C LEU A 71 57.93 68.38 45.25
N LYS A 72 58.85 67.74 45.99
CA LYS A 72 60.08 68.38 46.51
C LYS A 72 61.20 68.56 45.48
N LEU A 73 61.20 67.73 44.42
CA LEU A 73 62.18 67.77 43.33
C LEU A 73 61.65 68.46 42.06
N ASP A 74 60.45 69.08 42.13
CA ASP A 74 59.75 69.72 40.99
C ASP A 74 59.63 68.83 39.73
N LEU A 75 59.66 67.50 39.91
CA LEU A 75 59.42 66.55 38.82
C LEU A 75 57.97 66.60 38.32
N TYR A 76 57.06 67.13 39.14
CA TYR A 76 55.68 67.42 38.79
C TYR A 76 55.26 68.79 39.36
N VAL A 77 55.01 69.77 38.48
CA VAL A 77 54.61 71.13 38.86
C VAL A 77 53.10 71.21 38.97
N VAL A 78 52.60 71.60 40.13
CA VAL A 78 51.18 71.81 40.38
C VAL A 78 50.75 73.11 39.69
N ASN A 79 50.10 72.96 38.54
CA ASN A 79 49.57 74.06 37.73
C ASN A 79 48.05 73.88 37.50
N GLU A 80 47.39 74.83 36.83
CA GLU A 80 45.95 74.79 36.49
C GLU A 80 45.53 73.47 35.80
N GLU A 81 46.42 72.88 35.00
CA GLU A 81 46.22 71.59 34.33
C GLU A 81 46.12 70.40 35.31
N THR A 82 46.72 70.50 36.49
CA THR A 82 46.68 69.44 37.52
C THR A 82 45.35 69.43 38.27
N GLN A 83 44.71 70.59 38.43
CA GLN A 83 43.35 70.70 38.92
C GLN A 83 42.36 70.14 37.89
N LEU A 84 42.57 70.42 36.60
CA LEU A 84 41.79 69.81 35.52
C LEU A 84 41.96 68.29 35.48
N ALA A 85 43.20 67.78 35.65
CA ALA A 85 43.47 66.35 35.74
C ALA A 85 42.79 65.70 36.96
N ALA A 86 42.79 66.36 38.12
CA ALA A 86 42.12 65.86 39.32
C ALA A 86 40.59 65.76 39.14
N VAL A 87 39.96 66.76 38.52
CA VAL A 87 38.53 66.73 38.21
C VAL A 87 38.21 65.68 37.14
N PHE A 88 39.10 65.47 36.16
CA PHE A 88 38.94 64.41 35.15
C PHE A 88 39.05 63.00 35.77
N VAL A 89 40.01 62.78 36.66
CA VAL A 89 40.13 61.50 37.39
C VAL A 89 38.91 61.26 38.29
N ALA A 90 38.44 62.29 39.01
CA ALA A 90 37.21 62.19 39.79
C ALA A 90 35.99 61.86 38.91
N PHE A 91 35.90 62.44 37.71
CA PHE A 91 34.89 62.10 36.71
C PHE A 91 35.01 60.66 36.21
N CYS A 92 36.22 60.15 35.93
CA CYS A 92 36.42 58.75 35.56
C CYS A 92 36.01 57.78 36.68
N VAL A 93 36.30 58.10 37.94
CA VAL A 93 35.88 57.29 39.10
C VAL A 93 34.35 57.34 39.28
N ALA A 94 33.73 58.51 39.11
CA ALA A 94 32.28 58.64 39.14
C ALA A 94 31.60 57.86 38.00
N LEU A 95 32.13 57.96 36.77
CA LEU A 95 31.66 57.16 35.63
C LEU A 95 31.84 55.66 35.87
N TRP A 96 32.94 55.23 36.48
CA TRP A 96 33.15 53.81 36.80
C TRP A 96 32.18 53.29 37.86
N SER A 97 31.98 54.06 38.94
CA SER A 97 31.14 53.65 40.07
C SER A 97 29.63 53.79 39.83
N GLN A 98 29.20 54.81 39.09
CA GLN A 98 27.78 55.07 38.84
C GLN A 98 27.35 54.71 37.41
N GLY A 99 28.22 54.88 36.41
CA GLY A 99 27.92 54.59 35.01
C GLY A 99 28.36 53.19 34.54
N GLY A 100 29.30 52.56 35.27
CA GLY A 100 29.88 51.27 34.88
C GLY A 100 28.87 50.14 34.86
N GLU A 101 27.95 50.10 35.83
CA GLU A 101 26.90 49.07 35.90
C GLU A 101 25.89 49.19 34.76
N ALA A 102 25.49 50.41 34.40
CA ALA A 102 24.58 50.64 33.26
C ALA A 102 25.23 50.23 31.92
N ILE A 103 26.51 50.57 31.73
CA ILE A 103 27.26 50.17 30.54
C ILE A 103 27.43 48.64 30.50
N TYR A 104 27.79 48.03 31.63
CA TYR A 104 27.93 46.58 31.74
C TYR A 104 26.62 45.85 31.41
N ASN A 105 25.50 46.28 32.03
CA ASN A 105 24.19 45.68 31.79
C ASN A 105 23.76 45.82 30.32
N SER A 106 24.02 46.98 29.68
CA SER A 106 23.69 47.18 28.26
C SER A 106 24.53 46.29 27.32
N LEU A 107 25.78 46.00 27.69
CA LEU A 107 26.66 45.12 26.91
C LEU A 107 26.31 43.65 27.14
N ASP A 108 25.98 43.26 28.38
CA ASP A 108 25.54 41.91 28.71
C ASP A 108 24.19 41.57 28.08
N GLU A 109 23.25 42.53 28.06
CA GLU A 109 21.96 42.38 27.39
C GLU A 109 22.12 42.20 25.88
N LYS A 110 22.99 43.01 25.23
CA LYS A 110 23.33 42.83 23.82
C LYS A 110 24.00 41.49 23.53
N ALA A 111 24.89 41.04 24.41
CA ALA A 111 25.55 39.74 24.26
C ALA A 111 24.54 38.59 24.35
N LYS A 112 23.63 38.64 25.33
CA LYS A 112 22.55 37.66 25.50
C LYS A 112 21.57 37.68 24.32
N ALA A 113 21.19 38.85 23.83
CA ALA A 113 20.33 39.00 22.67
C ALA A 113 20.98 38.39 21.42
N LEU A 114 22.26 38.66 21.17
CA LEU A 114 22.97 38.12 20.02
C LEU A 114 23.14 36.60 20.09
N LEU A 115 23.42 36.05 21.28
CA LEU A 115 23.43 34.59 21.47
C LEU A 115 22.07 33.96 21.22
N LYS A 116 20.98 34.61 21.68
CA LYS A 116 19.62 34.14 21.44
C LYS A 116 19.29 34.14 19.94
N GLU A 117 19.60 35.23 19.23
CA GLU A 117 19.39 35.33 17.77
C GLU A 117 20.19 34.27 17.01
N HIS A 118 21.43 34.00 17.42
CA HIS A 118 22.26 32.96 16.82
C HIS A 118 21.67 31.56 17.02
N ASN A 119 21.26 31.25 18.25
CA ASN A 119 20.62 29.97 18.56
C ASN A 119 19.31 29.81 17.77
N GLU A 120 18.48 30.85 17.69
CA GLU A 120 17.24 30.83 16.87
C GLU A 120 17.53 30.61 15.38
N ALA A 121 18.60 31.21 14.84
CA ALA A 121 19.02 30.98 13.47
C ALA A 121 19.50 29.53 13.26
N GLU A 122 20.29 28.99 14.19
CA GLU A 122 20.74 27.59 14.16
C GLU A 122 19.57 26.61 14.20
N TYR A 123 18.57 26.83 15.07
CA TYR A 123 17.37 25.99 15.12
C TYR A 123 16.58 26.01 13.81
N LYS A 124 16.46 27.18 13.15
CA LYS A 124 15.81 27.28 11.84
C LYS A 124 16.57 26.51 10.77
N VAL A 125 17.90 26.55 10.79
CA VAL A 125 18.74 25.78 9.86
C VAL A 125 18.62 24.27 10.12
N ILE A 126 18.66 23.84 11.38
CA ILE A 126 18.48 22.43 11.77
C ILE A 126 17.13 21.93 11.28
N SER A 127 16.05 22.66 11.57
CA SER A 127 14.70 22.28 11.12
C SER A 127 14.59 22.19 9.59
N ALA A 128 15.21 23.12 8.86
CA ALA A 128 15.23 23.07 7.39
C ALA A 128 16.03 21.86 6.86
N LEU A 129 17.11 21.46 7.55
CA LEU A 129 17.90 20.28 7.19
C LEU A 129 17.15 18.98 7.50
N GLU A 130 16.44 18.90 8.63
CA GLU A 130 15.58 17.75 8.97
C GLU A 130 14.46 17.56 7.94
N GLN A 131 13.78 18.64 7.54
CA GLN A 131 12.77 18.58 6.47
C GLN A 131 13.35 18.08 5.14
N LYS A 132 14.55 18.54 4.77
CA LYS A 132 15.23 18.06 3.56
C LYS A 132 15.63 16.59 3.66
N LEU A 133 16.05 16.14 4.84
CA LEU A 133 16.39 14.75 5.11
C LEU A 133 15.16 13.85 4.97
N ASP A 134 14.02 14.25 5.52
CA ASP A 134 12.76 13.52 5.38
C ASP A 134 12.29 13.47 3.93
N PHE A 135 12.40 14.59 3.21
CA PHE A 135 12.13 14.64 1.77
C PHE A 135 13.03 13.69 0.98
N LEU A 136 14.33 13.65 1.29
CA LEU A 136 15.29 12.74 0.66
C LEU A 136 14.98 11.26 0.97
N LYS A 137 14.60 10.93 2.21
CA LYS A 137 14.16 9.58 2.58
C LYS A 137 12.89 9.17 1.84
N ALA A 138 11.91 10.06 1.72
CA ALA A 138 10.71 9.81 0.94
C ALA A 138 11.05 9.57 -0.54
N ASN A 139 11.96 10.35 -1.11
CA ASN A 139 12.40 10.19 -2.50
C ASN A 139 13.21 8.91 -2.72
N GLN A 140 13.99 8.45 -1.72
CA GLN A 140 14.67 7.16 -1.78
C GLN A 140 13.67 5.99 -1.85
N ASN A 141 12.58 6.04 -1.08
CA ASN A 141 11.54 5.02 -1.13
C ASN A 141 10.80 5.00 -2.48
N MET A 142 10.72 6.13 -3.18
CA MET A 142 10.08 6.20 -4.50
C MET A 142 10.77 5.28 -5.53
N VAL A 143 12.09 5.10 -5.46
CA VAL A 143 12.80 4.16 -6.35
C VAL A 143 12.39 2.72 -6.06
N ASN A 144 12.30 2.35 -4.78
CA ASN A 144 11.83 1.03 -4.38
C ASN A 144 10.36 0.81 -4.82
N ASP A 145 9.52 1.84 -4.74
CA ASP A 145 8.15 1.79 -5.21
C ASP A 145 8.08 1.59 -6.74
N PHE A 146 8.95 2.24 -7.52
CA PHE A 146 9.03 2.03 -8.97
C PHE A 146 9.48 0.61 -9.33
N GLU A 147 10.47 0.05 -8.61
CA GLU A 147 10.90 -1.34 -8.80
C GLU A 147 9.78 -2.32 -8.45
N ALA A 148 9.07 -2.10 -7.35
CA ALA A 148 7.92 -2.90 -6.95
C ALA A 148 6.78 -2.81 -7.97
N ILE A 149 6.48 -1.60 -8.48
CA ILE A 149 5.48 -1.40 -9.54
C ILE A 149 5.90 -2.13 -10.82
N ASN A 150 7.17 -2.09 -11.20
CA ASN A 150 7.64 -2.79 -12.40
C ASN A 150 7.51 -4.32 -12.24
N SER A 151 7.90 -4.86 -11.09
CA SER A 151 7.72 -6.29 -10.79
C SER A 151 6.25 -6.70 -10.82
N ILE A 152 5.35 -5.92 -10.21
CA ILE A 152 3.91 -6.18 -10.24
C ILE A 152 3.37 -6.12 -11.68
N ARG A 153 3.86 -5.20 -12.52
CA ARG A 153 3.46 -5.12 -13.93
C ARG A 153 3.88 -6.37 -14.69
N GLU A 154 5.13 -6.81 -14.55
CA GLU A 154 5.63 -8.03 -15.20
C GLU A 154 4.80 -9.26 -14.78
N ASP A 155 4.57 -9.44 -13.48
CA ASP A 155 3.71 -10.51 -12.95
C ASP A 155 2.27 -10.43 -13.46
N SER A 156 1.73 -9.22 -13.57
CA SER A 156 0.36 -9.00 -14.06
C SER A 156 0.25 -9.34 -15.54
N TYR A 157 1.23 -8.98 -16.37
CA TYR A 157 1.27 -9.36 -17.79
C TYR A 157 1.45 -10.86 -17.97
N ALA A 158 2.26 -11.52 -17.14
CA ALA A 158 2.41 -12.97 -17.17
C ALA A 158 1.08 -13.68 -16.85
N LYS A 159 0.38 -13.21 -15.79
CA LYS A 159 -0.96 -13.72 -15.44
C LYS A 159 -2.00 -13.41 -16.52
N LEU A 160 -1.95 -12.23 -17.14
CA LEU A 160 -2.86 -11.85 -18.22
C LEU A 160 -2.67 -12.72 -19.46
N ASN A 161 -1.42 -13.01 -19.83
CA ASN A 161 -1.12 -13.92 -20.94
C ASN A 161 -1.58 -15.35 -20.64
N ALA A 162 -1.34 -15.86 -19.42
CA ALA A 162 -1.85 -17.16 -19.00
C ALA A 162 -3.39 -17.22 -19.01
N ALA A 163 -4.05 -16.17 -18.51
CA ALA A 163 -5.51 -16.04 -18.54
C ALA A 163 -6.04 -15.95 -19.98
N GLY A 164 -5.32 -15.28 -20.89
CA GLY A 164 -5.64 -15.20 -22.32
C GLY A 164 -5.66 -16.56 -23.01
N VAL A 165 -4.86 -17.53 -22.55
CA VAL A 165 -4.89 -18.92 -23.06
C VAL A 165 -6.02 -19.74 -22.44
N ILE A 166 -6.35 -19.48 -21.18
CA ILE A 166 -7.35 -20.26 -20.43
C ILE A 166 -8.78 -19.83 -20.76
N LYS A 167 -9.03 -18.52 -20.89
CA LYS A 167 -10.37 -17.97 -21.09
C LYS A 167 -11.07 -18.54 -22.35
N PRO A 168 -10.44 -18.59 -23.54
CA PRO A 168 -11.07 -19.18 -24.72
C PRO A 168 -11.38 -20.68 -24.55
N LYS A 169 -10.54 -21.42 -23.81
CA LYS A 169 -10.77 -22.84 -23.52
C LYS A 169 -11.99 -23.03 -22.61
N HIS A 170 -12.15 -22.16 -21.62
CA HIS A 170 -13.31 -22.19 -20.73
C HIS A 170 -14.59 -21.78 -21.48
N ASP A 171 -14.54 -20.71 -22.28
CA ASP A 171 -15.68 -20.25 -23.09
C ASP A 171 -16.11 -21.33 -24.09
N PHE A 172 -15.16 -22.01 -24.75
CA PHE A 172 -15.45 -23.14 -25.61
C PHE A 172 -16.09 -24.31 -24.86
N LYS A 173 -15.55 -24.68 -23.68
CA LYS A 173 -16.12 -25.74 -22.84
C LYS A 173 -17.57 -25.44 -22.46
N VAL A 174 -17.85 -24.21 -22.03
CA VAL A 174 -19.22 -23.78 -21.67
C VAL A 174 -20.17 -23.90 -22.87
N GLN A 175 -19.72 -23.52 -24.07
CA GLN A 175 -20.53 -23.64 -25.29
C GLN A 175 -20.82 -25.10 -25.64
N VAL A 176 -19.83 -25.99 -25.55
CA VAL A 176 -20.01 -27.44 -25.80
C VAL A 176 -20.93 -28.08 -24.77
N GLU A 177 -20.78 -27.75 -23.48
CA GLU A 177 -21.66 -28.25 -22.41
C GLU A 177 -23.11 -27.82 -22.63
N ARG A 178 -23.35 -26.60 -23.11
CA ARG A 178 -24.70 -26.13 -23.44
C ARG A 178 -25.32 -26.95 -24.58
N ILE A 179 -24.55 -27.23 -25.63
CA ILE A 179 -25.02 -28.05 -26.75
C ILE A 179 -25.32 -29.48 -26.30
N LEU A 180 -24.45 -30.08 -25.48
CA LEU A 180 -24.68 -31.43 -24.94
C LEU A 180 -25.94 -31.49 -24.08
N ASN A 181 -26.16 -30.50 -23.22
CA ASN A 181 -27.38 -30.42 -22.40
C ASN A 181 -28.64 -30.26 -23.27
N MET A 182 -28.57 -29.49 -24.36
CA MET A 182 -29.67 -29.36 -25.31
C MET A 182 -29.95 -30.68 -26.05
N ILE A 183 -28.92 -31.43 -26.46
CA ILE A 183 -29.10 -32.76 -27.07
C ILE A 183 -29.77 -33.70 -26.07
N ALA A 184 -29.27 -33.78 -24.83
CA ALA A 184 -29.82 -34.65 -23.80
C ALA A 184 -31.29 -34.32 -23.50
N GLN A 185 -31.67 -33.03 -23.47
CA GLN A 185 -33.05 -32.61 -23.32
C GLN A 185 -33.91 -33.01 -24.53
N GLU A 186 -33.40 -32.85 -25.75
CA GLU A 186 -34.16 -33.21 -26.96
C GLU A 186 -34.33 -34.72 -27.10
N GLU A 187 -33.34 -35.53 -26.72
CA GLU A 187 -33.46 -36.99 -26.64
C GLU A 187 -34.53 -37.44 -25.63
N ALA A 188 -34.57 -36.79 -24.45
CA ALA A 188 -35.62 -37.04 -23.48
C ALA A 188 -37.00 -36.65 -24.04
N ASN A 189 -37.11 -35.49 -24.68
CA ASN A 189 -38.35 -35.01 -25.30
C ASN A 189 -38.83 -35.93 -26.43
N VAL A 190 -37.93 -36.40 -27.30
CA VAL A 190 -38.27 -37.34 -28.38
C VAL A 190 -38.72 -38.66 -27.80
N THR A 191 -38.03 -39.17 -26.78
CA THR A 191 -38.42 -40.42 -26.11
C THR A 191 -39.81 -40.31 -25.49
N GLU A 192 -40.13 -39.19 -24.83
CA GLU A 192 -41.46 -38.95 -24.27
C GLU A 192 -42.54 -38.80 -25.35
N LYS A 193 -42.27 -38.03 -26.40
CA LYS A 193 -43.21 -37.86 -27.53
C LYS A 193 -43.49 -39.19 -28.23
N THR A 194 -42.46 -39.99 -28.47
CA THR A 194 -42.60 -41.32 -29.07
C THR A 194 -43.40 -42.25 -28.17
N LYS A 195 -43.17 -42.23 -26.85
CA LYS A 195 -44.01 -42.97 -25.89
C LYS A 195 -45.48 -42.55 -25.98
N ILE A 196 -45.77 -41.25 -25.97
CA ILE A 196 -47.15 -40.74 -26.07
C ILE A 196 -47.79 -41.15 -27.40
N ALA A 197 -47.08 -41.00 -28.52
CA ALA A 197 -47.56 -41.37 -29.84
C ALA A 197 -47.86 -42.89 -29.95
N ILE A 198 -46.96 -43.75 -29.47
CA ILE A 198 -47.18 -45.20 -29.44
C ILE A 198 -48.38 -45.55 -28.54
N MET A 199 -48.54 -44.89 -27.39
CA MET A 199 -49.70 -45.11 -26.51
C MET A 199 -51.01 -44.67 -27.17
N GLN A 200 -51.02 -43.55 -27.89
CA GLN A 200 -52.20 -43.07 -28.63
C GLN A 200 -52.54 -44.01 -29.79
N GLU A 201 -51.55 -44.44 -30.56
CA GLU A 201 -51.74 -45.39 -31.66
C GLU A 201 -52.20 -46.75 -31.16
N ALA A 202 -51.62 -47.24 -30.06
CA ALA A 202 -52.06 -48.46 -29.39
C ALA A 202 -53.51 -48.35 -28.94
N THR A 203 -53.89 -47.22 -28.33
CA THR A 203 -55.25 -46.98 -27.85
C THR A 203 -56.24 -46.95 -29.01
N ALA A 204 -55.92 -46.26 -30.11
CA ALA A 204 -56.75 -46.22 -31.30
C ALA A 204 -56.92 -47.62 -31.91
N THR A 205 -55.81 -48.35 -32.12
CA THR A 205 -55.82 -49.68 -32.74
C THR A 205 -56.56 -50.72 -31.88
N VAL A 206 -56.35 -50.71 -30.56
CA VAL A 206 -57.06 -51.61 -29.64
C VAL A 206 -58.55 -51.24 -29.56
N THR A 207 -58.90 -49.95 -29.61
CA THR A 207 -60.31 -49.52 -29.63
C THR A 207 -61.01 -49.96 -30.91
N GLU A 208 -60.35 -49.86 -32.07
CA GLU A 208 -60.87 -50.33 -33.35
C GLU A 208 -61.00 -51.87 -33.40
N ALA A 209 -60.00 -52.59 -32.91
CA ALA A 209 -60.04 -54.04 -32.78
C ALA A 209 -61.18 -54.49 -31.84
N PHE A 210 -61.35 -53.78 -30.72
CA PHE A 210 -62.45 -54.01 -29.79
C PHE A 210 -63.81 -53.71 -30.43
N ALA A 211 -63.93 -52.65 -31.24
CA ALA A 211 -65.17 -52.30 -31.92
C ALA A 211 -65.59 -53.36 -32.96
N THR A 212 -64.62 -53.95 -33.65
CA THR A 212 -64.84 -54.84 -34.81
C THR A 212 -64.97 -56.31 -34.43
N ASP A 213 -64.17 -56.78 -33.45
CA ASP A 213 -64.08 -58.21 -33.15
C ASP A 213 -65.06 -58.64 -32.04
N LYS A 214 -66.12 -59.34 -32.45
CA LYS A 214 -67.17 -59.87 -31.55
C LYS A 214 -66.62 -60.88 -30.53
N LYS A 215 -65.54 -61.59 -30.86
CA LYS A 215 -64.92 -62.56 -29.94
C LYS A 215 -64.19 -61.85 -28.80
N LEU A 216 -63.50 -60.74 -29.11
CA LEU A 216 -62.84 -59.90 -28.11
C LEU A 216 -63.84 -59.24 -27.16
N LYS A 217 -64.97 -58.71 -27.66
CA LYS A 217 -66.04 -58.16 -26.80
C LYS A 217 -66.61 -59.18 -25.84
N LYS A 218 -66.85 -60.41 -26.33
CA LYS A 218 -67.38 -61.49 -25.51
C LYS A 218 -66.38 -61.96 -24.46
N ALA A 219 -65.11 -62.16 -24.85
CA ALA A 219 -64.04 -62.53 -23.93
C ALA A 219 -63.79 -61.46 -22.84
N ALA A 220 -63.85 -60.17 -23.20
CA ALA A 220 -63.72 -59.08 -22.23
C ALA A 220 -64.92 -59.01 -21.27
N LEU A 221 -66.15 -59.22 -21.77
CA LEU A 221 -67.34 -59.28 -20.92
C LEU A 221 -67.29 -60.47 -19.95
N ASP A 222 -66.90 -61.64 -20.45
CA ASP A 222 -66.78 -62.87 -19.64
C ASP A 222 -65.68 -62.71 -18.57
N ALA A 223 -64.55 -62.06 -18.90
CA ALA A 223 -63.48 -61.72 -17.95
C ALA A 223 -63.94 -60.72 -16.89
N ALA A 224 -64.68 -59.67 -17.26
CA ALA A 224 -65.24 -58.69 -16.33
C ALA A 224 -66.26 -59.34 -15.37
N ILE A 225 -67.11 -60.25 -15.88
CA ILE A 225 -68.08 -61.01 -15.06
C ILE A 225 -67.33 -61.95 -14.09
N ALA A 226 -66.25 -62.59 -14.52
CA ALA A 226 -65.44 -63.44 -13.66
C ALA A 226 -64.75 -62.66 -12.52
N GLN A 227 -64.28 -61.44 -12.81
CA GLN A 227 -63.61 -60.58 -11.84
C GLN A 227 -64.59 -60.02 -10.79
N ILE A 228 -65.81 -59.63 -11.18
CA ILE A 228 -66.87 -59.19 -10.25
C ILE A 228 -67.34 -60.33 -9.34
N LYS A 229 -67.29 -61.58 -9.83
CA LYS A 229 -67.65 -62.78 -9.05
C LYS A 229 -66.57 -63.22 -8.05
N GLY A 230 -65.46 -62.50 -7.93
CA GLY A 230 -64.38 -62.79 -6.97
C GLY A 230 -63.44 -63.93 -7.40
N GLY A 231 -63.48 -64.35 -8.67
CA GLY A 231 -62.47 -65.26 -9.22
C GLY A 231 -61.12 -64.55 -9.39
N ALA A 232 -60.01 -65.29 -9.23
CA ALA A 232 -58.68 -64.77 -9.50
C ALA A 232 -58.65 -64.13 -10.90
N ALA A 233 -58.13 -62.90 -10.98
CA ALA A 233 -58.06 -62.12 -12.21
C ALA A 233 -57.35 -62.95 -13.29
N GLY A 234 -58.12 -63.57 -14.18
CA GLY A 234 -57.60 -64.14 -15.41
C GLY A 234 -56.97 -63.04 -16.26
N THR A 235 -56.13 -63.42 -17.22
CA THR A 235 -55.50 -62.50 -18.17
C THR A 235 -56.53 -61.57 -18.80
N ASP A 236 -56.37 -60.26 -18.59
CA ASP A 236 -57.23 -59.24 -19.21
C ASP A 236 -57.04 -59.30 -20.75
N PRO A 237 -58.09 -59.67 -21.51
CA PRO A 237 -57.99 -59.80 -22.96
C PRO A 237 -57.71 -58.47 -23.65
N VAL A 238 -58.06 -57.32 -23.05
CA VAL A 238 -57.73 -55.99 -23.59
C VAL A 238 -56.25 -55.68 -23.35
N ALA A 239 -55.74 -55.91 -22.13
CA ALA A 239 -54.30 -55.79 -21.84
C ALA A 239 -53.43 -56.74 -22.68
N ALA A 240 -53.95 -57.92 -23.03
CA ALA A 240 -53.29 -58.86 -23.93
C ALA A 240 -53.18 -58.31 -25.36
N GLU A 241 -54.20 -57.62 -25.86
CA GLU A 241 -54.15 -56.94 -27.17
C GLU A 241 -53.21 -55.73 -27.18
N PHE A 242 -53.15 -54.94 -26.10
CA PHE A 242 -52.12 -53.90 -25.94
C PHE A 242 -50.71 -54.50 -25.97
N SER A 243 -50.49 -55.61 -25.25
CA SER A 243 -49.20 -56.30 -25.23
C SER A 243 -48.84 -56.88 -26.61
N ARG A 244 -49.83 -57.36 -27.36
CA ARG A 244 -49.66 -57.87 -28.73
C ARG A 244 -49.33 -56.75 -29.71
N PHE A 245 -50.00 -55.60 -29.61
CA PHE A 245 -49.69 -54.41 -30.40
C PHE A 245 -48.26 -53.92 -30.14
N LEU A 246 -47.85 -53.83 -28.86
CA LEU A 246 -46.50 -53.41 -28.49
C LEU A 246 -45.43 -54.39 -28.98
N LYS A 247 -45.68 -55.71 -28.92
CA LYS A 247 -44.78 -56.73 -29.49
C LYS A 247 -44.69 -56.61 -31.01
N ALA A 248 -45.81 -56.44 -31.71
CA ALA A 248 -45.84 -56.27 -33.16
C ALA A 248 -45.12 -54.97 -33.59
N LYS A 249 -45.28 -53.88 -32.84
CA LYS A 249 -44.55 -52.62 -33.07
C LYS A 249 -43.06 -52.76 -32.77
N ALA A 250 -42.66 -53.50 -31.74
CA ALA A 250 -41.26 -53.79 -31.46
C ALA A 250 -40.61 -54.65 -32.56
N GLU A 251 -41.34 -55.63 -33.10
CA GLU A 251 -40.91 -56.46 -34.23
C GLU A 251 -40.88 -55.70 -35.57
N ALA A 252 -41.71 -54.67 -35.73
CA ALA A 252 -41.67 -53.78 -36.87
C ALA A 252 -40.47 -52.82 -36.76
N ALA A 253 -40.22 -52.26 -35.57
CA ALA A 253 -39.09 -51.38 -35.32
C ALA A 253 -37.74 -52.08 -35.52
N SER A 254 -37.62 -53.38 -35.25
CA SER A 254 -36.40 -54.16 -35.51
C SER A 254 -36.16 -54.49 -36.99
N LYS A 255 -37.15 -54.23 -37.85
CA LYS A 255 -37.08 -54.46 -39.31
C LYS A 255 -36.96 -53.16 -40.12
N VAL A 256 -37.24 -52.02 -39.51
CA VAL A 256 -36.97 -50.72 -40.12
C VAL A 256 -35.45 -50.52 -40.10
N ASP A 257 -34.88 -50.28 -41.28
CA ASP A 257 -33.47 -49.94 -41.41
C ASP A 257 -33.26 -48.59 -40.70
N ALA A 258 -32.64 -48.64 -39.52
CA ALA A 258 -32.52 -47.53 -38.58
C ALA A 258 -31.95 -46.26 -39.23
N GLY A 259 -31.24 -46.39 -40.36
CA GLY A 259 -30.58 -45.28 -41.04
C GLY A 259 -31.48 -44.18 -41.60
N ALA A 260 -32.73 -44.43 -42.00
CA ALA A 260 -33.54 -43.42 -42.69
C ALA A 260 -34.30 -42.47 -41.75
N GLU A 261 -35.01 -43.00 -40.74
CA GLU A 261 -35.72 -42.17 -39.76
C GLU A 261 -34.76 -41.52 -38.75
N GLU A 262 -33.67 -42.20 -38.38
CA GLU A 262 -32.61 -41.59 -37.57
C GLU A 262 -31.86 -40.49 -38.34
N ALA A 263 -31.75 -40.59 -39.67
CA ALA A 263 -31.13 -39.54 -40.48
C ALA A 263 -31.98 -38.27 -40.54
N GLU A 264 -33.32 -38.36 -40.66
CA GLU A 264 -34.20 -37.20 -40.61
C GLU A 264 -34.23 -36.56 -39.22
N GLN A 265 -34.27 -37.37 -38.15
CA GLN A 265 -34.21 -36.88 -36.78
C GLN A 265 -32.86 -36.24 -36.45
N ARG A 266 -31.75 -36.84 -36.92
CA ARG A 266 -30.42 -36.24 -36.83
C ARG A 266 -30.32 -34.95 -37.64
N ALA A 267 -30.85 -34.91 -38.86
CA ALA A 267 -30.84 -33.70 -39.67
C ALA A 267 -31.63 -32.55 -39.02
N ALA A 268 -32.79 -32.85 -38.42
CA ALA A 268 -33.58 -31.86 -37.67
C ALA A 268 -32.86 -31.38 -36.40
N LEU A 269 -32.18 -32.28 -35.69
CA LEU A 269 -31.36 -31.95 -34.52
C LEU A 269 -30.17 -31.06 -34.91
N LEU A 270 -29.46 -31.41 -36.00
CA LEU A 270 -28.35 -30.65 -36.54
C LEU A 270 -28.77 -29.27 -37.04
N ALA A 271 -29.95 -29.15 -37.65
CA ALA A 271 -30.52 -27.86 -38.05
C ALA A 271 -30.83 -26.97 -36.84
N LYS A 272 -31.38 -27.52 -35.76
CA LYS A 272 -31.61 -26.79 -34.51
C LYS A 272 -30.30 -26.40 -33.83
N MET A 273 -29.35 -27.31 -33.73
CA MET A 273 -28.04 -27.05 -33.12
C MET A 273 -27.24 -26.00 -33.89
N SER A 274 -27.26 -26.04 -35.23
CA SER A 274 -26.61 -25.01 -36.06
C SER A 274 -27.32 -23.66 -35.99
N ALA A 275 -28.65 -23.63 -35.83
CA ALA A 275 -29.39 -22.39 -35.57
C ALA A 275 -29.02 -21.78 -34.22
N VAL A 276 -28.89 -22.59 -33.16
CA VAL A 276 -28.47 -22.15 -31.83
C VAL A 276 -27.02 -21.66 -31.83
N ALA A 277 -26.12 -22.37 -32.52
CA ALA A 277 -24.73 -21.94 -32.68
C ALA A 277 -24.62 -20.57 -33.38
N LYS A 278 -25.50 -20.29 -34.35
CA LYS A 278 -25.58 -18.98 -35.03
C LYS A 278 -26.25 -17.91 -34.17
N SER A 279 -27.33 -18.21 -33.46
CA SER A 279 -28.05 -17.23 -32.64
C SER A 279 -27.28 -16.82 -31.39
N GLU A 280 -26.53 -17.75 -30.79
CA GLU A 280 -25.73 -17.50 -29.59
C GLU A 280 -24.30 -17.04 -29.90
N ASN A 281 -23.99 -16.85 -31.19
CA ASN A 281 -22.67 -16.44 -31.68
C ASN A 281 -21.53 -17.29 -31.10
N MET A 282 -21.71 -18.61 -31.14
CA MET A 282 -20.71 -19.57 -30.66
C MET A 282 -19.44 -19.49 -31.51
N MET A 283 -18.31 -19.89 -30.92
CA MET A 283 -16.98 -19.93 -31.57
C MET A 283 -16.90 -20.96 -32.70
N PHE A 284 -17.93 -21.77 -32.89
CA PHE A 284 -18.01 -22.80 -33.92
C PHE A 284 -19.41 -22.83 -34.54
N ASP A 285 -19.47 -23.27 -35.80
CA ASP A 285 -20.69 -23.70 -36.48
C ASP A 285 -20.73 -25.22 -36.59
N ILE A 286 -21.93 -25.76 -36.82
CA ILE A 286 -22.15 -27.18 -37.07
C ILE A 286 -22.58 -27.34 -38.52
N ASP A 287 -21.80 -28.10 -39.29
CA ASP A 287 -22.09 -28.41 -40.68
C ASP A 287 -23.22 -29.45 -40.80
N ALA A 288 -23.81 -29.59 -41.99
CA ALA A 288 -24.85 -30.58 -42.30
C ALA A 288 -24.41 -32.03 -42.05
N SER A 289 -23.09 -32.27 -41.99
CA SER A 289 -22.46 -33.54 -41.64
C SER A 289 -22.33 -33.79 -40.12
N GLY A 290 -22.71 -32.83 -39.28
CA GLY A 290 -22.53 -32.88 -37.83
C GLY A 290 -21.11 -32.56 -37.35
N LYS A 291 -20.26 -32.06 -38.24
CA LYS A 291 -18.88 -31.67 -37.91
C LYS A 291 -18.85 -30.24 -37.36
N PHE A 292 -18.13 -30.06 -36.25
CA PHE A 292 -17.84 -28.73 -35.69
C PHE A 292 -16.78 -28.03 -36.55
N ILE A 293 -17.10 -26.82 -37.01
CA ILE A 293 -16.20 -25.94 -37.76
C ILE A 293 -15.97 -24.70 -36.92
N MET A 294 -14.73 -24.45 -36.51
CA MET A 294 -14.38 -23.22 -35.81
C MET A 294 -14.57 -22.01 -36.74
N LYS A 295 -15.12 -20.93 -36.22
CA LYS A 295 -15.17 -19.63 -36.90
C LYS A 295 -13.84 -18.89 -36.82
#